data_AF-A0A345ZYC9-F1
#
_entry.id   AF-A0A345ZYC9-F1
#
_cell.length_a   1.000
_cell.length_b   1.000
_cell.length_c   1.000
_cell.angle_alpha   90.00
_cell.angle_beta   90.00
_cell.angle_gamma   90.00
#
_symmetry.space_group_name_H-M   'P 1'
#
loop_
_entity.id
_entity.type
_entity.pdbx_description
1 polymer ?
#
loop_
_entity_poly.entity_id
_entity_poly.type
_entity_poly.pdbx_seq_one_letter_code
_entity_poly.pdbx_strand_id
1 'polypeptide(L)'
;MADTLRYLPFGADDSMPVGVYRMRTSSKETSHYQAQMTIAITIDCNAWNDFFNSGMDLVAELPPGDFSLFMPREIEIEIQAIPDVSKDGCSNRALKDYIYDTIARHSVTTVGYFGFAEADCYLGFNQGTFMSDNERNWYATEIPKRVLGKKRTGSDLPKNMADTAVAASSFYTVILTADSKPGPIKDAYKAGGKVIYLKDFHAQTLSLRDFIKAQLP
;
A
#
# COMPACT_ATOMS: atom_id res chain seq x y z
N MET A 1 2.46 -31.30 -28.65
CA MET A 1 2.68 -31.96 -27.36
C MET A 1 4.02 -31.48 -26.85
N ALA A 2 4.02 -30.58 -25.87
CA ALA A 2 5.23 -30.05 -25.26
C ALA A 2 5.04 -30.16 -23.75
N ASP A 3 5.74 -31.13 -23.15
CA ASP A 3 5.78 -31.34 -21.71
C ASP A 3 6.65 -30.23 -21.10
N THR A 4 6.06 -29.46 -20.18
CA THR A 4 6.82 -28.49 -19.39
C THR A 4 7.08 -29.09 -18.01
N LEU A 5 8.24 -29.74 -17.86
CA LEU A 5 8.79 -30.11 -16.57
C LEU A 5 9.16 -28.84 -15.80
N ARG A 6 8.56 -28.62 -14.63
CA ARG A 6 9.01 -27.59 -13.68
C ARG A 6 9.91 -28.23 -12.64
N TYR A 7 11.15 -27.78 -12.60
CA TYR A 7 12.08 -28.01 -11.49
C TYR A 7 11.64 -27.19 -10.28
N LEU A 8 11.56 -27.82 -9.10
CA LEU A 8 11.56 -27.14 -7.82
C LEU A 8 12.98 -27.19 -7.24
N PRO A 9 13.51 -26.12 -6.63
CA PRO A 9 14.80 -26.17 -5.97
C PRO A 9 14.69 -26.86 -4.61
N PHE A 10 15.49 -27.91 -4.46
CA PHE A 10 16.18 -28.40 -3.25
C PHE A 10 15.53 -28.14 -1.88
N GLY A 11 14.91 -29.20 -1.35
CA GLY A 11 14.92 -29.53 0.08
C GLY A 11 15.56 -30.91 0.22
N ALA A 12 16.65 -31.00 0.98
CA ALA A 12 17.37 -32.26 1.21
C ALA A 12 16.61 -33.11 2.25
N ASP A 13 15.96 -34.17 1.79
CA ASP A 13 15.66 -35.37 2.58
C ASP A 13 15.63 -36.57 1.62
N ASP A 14 16.59 -37.46 1.79
CA ASP A 14 16.98 -38.53 0.86
C ASP A 14 16.27 -39.85 1.19
N SER A 15 14.97 -39.79 1.52
CA SER A 15 14.25 -40.97 2.01
C SER A 15 12.75 -41.04 1.63
N MET A 16 12.42 -40.93 0.34
CA MET A 16 11.08 -41.33 -0.14
C MET A 16 11.12 -42.05 -1.52
N PRO A 17 10.37 -43.15 -1.71
CA PRO A 17 10.29 -43.84 -2.99
C PRO A 17 9.53 -43.02 -4.04
N VAL A 18 10.10 -42.95 -5.25
CA VAL A 18 9.55 -42.22 -6.40
C VAL A 18 8.28 -42.89 -6.91
N GLY A 19 7.13 -42.46 -6.40
CA GLY A 19 5.81 -42.85 -6.91
C GLY A 19 5.36 -41.91 -8.05
N VAL A 20 5.30 -42.41 -9.28
CA VAL A 20 4.73 -41.67 -10.42
C VAL A 20 3.20 -41.66 -10.29
N TYR A 21 2.64 -40.60 -9.71
CA TYR A 21 1.20 -40.40 -9.68
C TYR A 21 0.71 -39.77 -11.00
N ARG A 22 0.06 -40.58 -11.83
CA ARG A 22 -0.64 -40.12 -13.03
C ARG A 22 -2.00 -39.54 -12.62
N MET A 23 -2.06 -38.24 -12.36
CA MET A 23 -3.35 -37.57 -12.14
C MET A 23 -4.17 -37.56 -13.45
N ARG A 24 -5.32 -38.23 -13.43
CA ARG A 24 -6.36 -38.03 -14.45
C ARG A 24 -7.05 -36.69 -14.16
N THR A 25 -6.76 -35.66 -14.96
CA THR A 25 -7.60 -34.47 -14.97
C THR A 25 -8.89 -34.78 -15.73
N SER A 26 -10.00 -34.84 -15.00
CA SER A 26 -11.35 -34.87 -15.57
C SER A 26 -11.66 -33.47 -16.11
N SER A 27 -11.96 -33.39 -17.42
CA SER A 27 -12.12 -32.16 -18.19
C SER A 27 -13.48 -31.47 -18.03
N LYS A 28 -14.07 -31.47 -16.82
CA LYS A 28 -15.43 -30.92 -16.60
C LYS A 28 -15.63 -29.91 -15.47
N GLU A 29 -14.57 -29.42 -14.80
CA GLU A 29 -14.70 -28.36 -13.78
C GLU A 29 -13.63 -27.27 -13.93
N THR A 30 -13.56 -26.65 -15.10
CA THR A 30 -12.67 -25.48 -15.34
C THR A 30 -13.51 -24.25 -15.69
N SER A 31 -14.56 -23.99 -14.91
CA SER A 31 -15.41 -22.81 -15.05
C SER A 31 -15.68 -22.23 -13.67
N HIS A 32 -15.35 -20.95 -13.48
CA HIS A 32 -15.66 -20.07 -12.32
C HIS A 32 -14.61 -19.77 -11.24
N TYR A 33 -13.31 -19.86 -11.52
CA TYR A 33 -12.30 -19.09 -10.74
C TYR A 33 -11.54 -18.11 -11.63
N GLN A 34 -12.27 -17.17 -12.26
CA GLN A 34 -11.67 -15.88 -12.55
C GLN A 34 -11.65 -15.13 -11.22
N ALA A 35 -10.54 -15.23 -10.47
CA ALA A 35 -10.29 -14.34 -9.35
C ALA A 35 -10.43 -12.91 -9.90
N GLN A 36 -11.47 -12.19 -9.46
CA GLN A 36 -11.63 -10.78 -9.82
C GLN A 36 -10.38 -10.05 -9.30
N MET A 37 -9.60 -9.50 -10.21
CA MET A 37 -8.41 -8.73 -9.89
C MET A 37 -8.86 -7.41 -9.28
N THR A 38 -8.72 -7.25 -7.97
CA THR A 38 -8.98 -5.97 -7.29
C THR A 38 -7.90 -4.96 -7.64
N ILE A 39 -8.27 -3.67 -7.72
CA ILE A 39 -7.32 -2.57 -7.88
C ILE A 39 -6.63 -2.31 -6.54
N ALA A 40 -5.30 -2.38 -6.51
CA ALA A 40 -4.51 -2.09 -5.32
C ALA A 40 -4.35 -0.57 -5.13
N ILE A 41 -4.77 -0.07 -3.97
CA ILE A 41 -4.72 1.35 -3.60
C ILE A 41 -3.86 1.52 -2.36
N THR A 42 -2.92 2.46 -2.39
CA THR A 42 -2.17 2.90 -1.22
C THR A 42 -2.69 4.25 -0.74
N ILE A 43 -3.03 4.36 0.54
CA ILE A 43 -3.57 5.59 1.14
C ILE A 43 -2.45 6.36 1.84
N ASP A 44 -2.27 7.62 1.42
CA ASP A 44 -1.36 8.57 2.06
C ASP A 44 -1.95 9.13 3.38
N CYS A 45 -1.10 9.56 4.30
CA CYS A 45 -1.48 10.10 5.61
C CYS A 45 -2.43 11.32 5.47
N ASN A 46 -2.14 12.21 4.52
CA ASN A 46 -2.99 13.38 4.25
C ASN A 46 -4.34 13.02 3.61
N ALA A 47 -4.46 11.88 2.93
CA ALA A 47 -5.70 11.45 2.29
C ALA A 47 -6.74 11.06 3.33
N TRP A 48 -6.33 10.46 4.46
CA TRP A 48 -7.23 10.19 5.58
C TRP A 48 -7.95 11.43 6.09
N ASN A 49 -7.24 12.56 6.19
CA ASN A 49 -7.85 13.83 6.60
C ASN A 49 -8.86 14.32 5.56
N ASP A 50 -8.56 14.18 4.27
CA ASP A 50 -9.45 14.58 3.19
C ASP A 50 -10.74 13.75 3.16
N PHE A 51 -10.63 12.43 3.31
CA PHE A 51 -11.79 11.53 3.39
C PHE A 51 -12.66 11.83 4.63
N PHE A 52 -12.03 12.05 5.78
CA PHE A 52 -12.75 12.44 6.99
C PHE A 52 -13.48 13.77 6.83
N ASN A 53 -12.79 14.80 6.32
CA ASN A 53 -13.36 16.15 6.16
C ASN A 53 -14.49 16.19 5.13
N SER A 54 -14.46 15.33 4.12
CA SER A 54 -15.53 15.19 3.12
C SER A 54 -16.66 14.27 3.57
N GLY A 55 -16.53 13.59 4.71
CA GLY A 55 -17.52 12.62 5.20
C GLY A 55 -17.61 11.36 4.30
N MET A 56 -16.53 11.01 3.63
CA MET A 56 -16.50 9.92 2.65
C MET A 56 -16.53 8.55 3.32
N ASP A 57 -17.49 7.69 2.96
CA ASP A 57 -17.48 6.27 3.34
C ASP A 57 -16.66 5.47 2.32
N LEU A 58 -15.40 5.17 2.66
CA LEU A 58 -14.50 4.41 1.79
C LEU A 58 -14.97 2.98 1.52
N VAL A 59 -15.82 2.38 2.36
CA VAL A 59 -16.37 1.05 2.09
C VAL A 59 -17.39 1.10 0.97
N ALA A 60 -18.18 2.18 0.90
CA ALA A 60 -19.11 2.41 -0.20
C ALA A 60 -18.40 2.86 -1.48
N GLU A 61 -17.44 3.79 -1.34
CA GLU A 61 -16.72 4.37 -2.48
C GLU A 61 -15.69 3.42 -3.08
N LEU A 62 -15.04 2.56 -2.30
CA LEU A 62 -14.02 1.63 -2.76
C LEU A 62 -14.35 0.21 -2.28
N PRO A 63 -15.41 -0.47 -2.76
CA PRO A 63 -15.83 -1.74 -2.17
C PRO A 63 -14.71 -2.82 -2.22
N PRO A 64 -14.54 -3.65 -1.16
CA PRO A 64 -13.47 -4.67 -1.11
C PRO A 64 -13.46 -5.69 -2.25
N GLY A 65 -14.60 -5.89 -2.94
CA GLY A 65 -14.68 -6.74 -4.13
C GLY A 65 -14.00 -6.14 -5.38
N ASP A 66 -13.82 -4.82 -5.40
CA ASP A 66 -13.20 -4.09 -6.51
C ASP A 66 -11.81 -3.54 -6.15
N PHE A 67 -11.54 -3.32 -4.85
CA PHE A 67 -10.34 -2.64 -4.37
C PHE A 67 -9.70 -3.34 -3.17
N SER A 68 -8.37 -3.36 -3.13
CA SER A 68 -7.58 -3.74 -1.96
C SER A 68 -6.85 -2.51 -1.46
N LEU A 69 -7.06 -2.14 -0.18
CA LEU A 69 -6.45 -0.94 0.42
C LEU A 69 -5.21 -1.30 1.24
N PHE A 70 -4.17 -0.50 1.06
CA PHE A 70 -2.89 -0.65 1.70
C PHE A 70 -2.42 0.66 2.33
N MET A 71 -1.55 0.55 3.34
CA MET A 71 -0.76 1.67 3.85
C MET A 71 0.64 1.20 4.22
N PRO A 72 1.71 1.95 3.89
CA PRO A 72 3.05 1.63 4.38
C PRO A 72 3.12 1.65 5.91
N ARG A 73 4.02 0.85 6.48
CA ARG A 73 4.29 0.82 7.93
C ARG A 73 4.59 2.21 8.49
N GLU A 74 5.25 3.06 7.73
CA GLU A 74 5.50 4.46 8.09
C GLU A 74 4.21 5.25 8.31
N ILE A 75 3.17 5.04 7.48
CA ILE A 75 1.88 5.72 7.64
C ILE A 75 1.15 5.21 8.87
N GLU A 76 1.22 3.91 9.15
CA GLU A 76 0.67 3.34 10.38
C GLU A 76 1.32 3.98 11.62
N ILE A 77 2.64 4.15 11.63
CA ILE A 77 3.38 4.81 12.72
C ILE A 77 2.92 6.27 12.87
N GLU A 78 2.71 7.00 11.77
CA GLU A 78 2.18 8.37 11.84
C GLU A 78 0.77 8.42 12.41
N ILE A 79 -0.12 7.50 12.00
CA ILE A 79 -1.49 7.41 12.52
C ILE A 79 -1.49 7.11 14.02
N GLN A 80 -0.65 6.18 14.47
CA GLN A 80 -0.51 5.84 15.90
C GLN A 80 0.01 7.02 16.72
N ALA A 81 0.83 7.88 16.12
CA ALA A 81 1.37 9.08 16.74
C ALA A 81 0.40 10.28 16.74
N ILE A 82 -0.80 10.18 16.13
CA ILE A 82 -1.79 11.25 16.18
C ILE A 82 -2.25 11.45 17.63
N PRO A 83 -1.98 12.62 18.24
CA PRO A 83 -2.39 12.89 19.62
C PRO A 83 -3.91 13.04 19.68
N ASP A 84 -4.53 12.63 20.79
CA ASP A 84 -5.97 12.81 21.02
C ASP A 84 -6.43 14.27 20.94
N VAL A 85 -5.54 15.20 21.29
CA VAL A 85 -5.76 16.64 21.25
C VAL A 85 -4.66 17.27 20.42
N SER A 86 -5.03 18.05 19.41
CA SER A 86 -4.11 18.79 18.55
C SER A 86 -3.40 19.91 19.34
N LYS A 87 -2.36 20.50 18.75
CA LYS A 87 -1.65 21.64 19.35
C LYS A 87 -2.55 22.85 19.57
N ASP A 88 -3.62 22.97 18.79
CA ASP A 88 -4.59 24.07 18.86
C ASP A 88 -5.76 23.76 19.82
N GLY A 89 -5.71 22.62 20.54
CA GLY A 89 -6.73 22.22 21.50
C GLY A 89 -7.94 21.48 20.89
N CYS A 90 -7.95 21.23 19.58
CA CYS A 90 -9.02 20.49 18.92
C CYS A 90 -8.88 18.98 19.17
N SER A 91 -9.98 18.27 19.38
CA SER A 91 -9.97 16.82 19.53
C SER A 91 -9.75 16.14 18.16
N ASN A 92 -8.77 15.24 18.08
CA ASN A 92 -8.55 14.36 16.92
C ASN A 92 -9.27 13.01 17.07
N ARG A 93 -10.05 12.80 18.14
CA ARG A 93 -10.69 11.50 18.40
C ARG A 93 -11.59 11.05 17.26
N ALA A 94 -12.41 11.95 16.73
CA ALA A 94 -13.31 11.64 15.61
C ALA A 94 -12.55 11.19 14.34
N LEU A 95 -11.41 11.82 14.04
CA LEU A 95 -10.54 11.41 12.93
C LEU A 95 -9.93 10.03 13.19
N LYS A 96 -9.43 9.78 14.40
CA LYS A 96 -8.86 8.48 14.77
C LYS A 96 -9.92 7.38 14.70
N ASP A 97 -11.11 7.61 15.24
CA ASP A 97 -12.23 6.68 15.19
C ASP A 97 -12.63 6.37 13.74
N TYR A 98 -12.68 7.39 12.88
CA TYR A 98 -12.93 7.21 11.45
C TYR A 98 -11.86 6.33 10.78
N ILE A 99 -10.57 6.61 11.03
CA ILE A 99 -9.46 5.84 10.45
C ILE A 99 -9.53 4.38 10.93
N TYR A 100 -9.68 4.14 12.24
CA TYR A 100 -9.71 2.78 12.79
C TYR A 100 -10.96 1.99 12.37
N ASP A 101 -12.14 2.63 12.31
CA ASP A 101 -13.35 1.99 11.77
C ASP A 101 -13.16 1.61 10.30
N THR A 102 -12.57 2.50 9.50
CA THR A 102 -12.30 2.22 8.08
C THR A 102 -11.28 1.10 7.91
N ILE A 103 -10.19 1.09 8.68
CA ILE A 103 -9.19 0.00 8.69
C ILE A 103 -9.88 -1.33 9.00
N ALA A 104 -10.74 -1.37 10.03
CA ALA A 104 -11.42 -2.59 10.45
C ALA A 104 -12.45 -3.07 9.41
N ARG A 105 -13.30 -2.18 8.90
CA ARG A 105 -14.37 -2.54 7.95
C ARG A 105 -13.85 -2.91 6.57
N HIS A 106 -12.76 -2.27 6.13
CA HIS A 106 -12.17 -2.54 4.81
C HIS A 106 -11.06 -3.60 4.85
N SER A 107 -10.54 -3.93 6.03
CA SER A 107 -9.33 -4.76 6.16
C SER A 107 -8.12 -4.12 5.49
N VAL A 108 -7.92 -2.80 5.71
CA VAL A 108 -6.76 -2.07 5.20
C VAL A 108 -5.49 -2.75 5.71
N THR A 109 -4.63 -3.16 4.78
CA THR A 109 -3.43 -3.94 5.10
C THR A 109 -2.22 -3.03 5.24
N THR A 110 -1.54 -3.09 6.39
CA THR A 110 -0.20 -2.52 6.51
C THR A 110 0.79 -3.33 5.67
N VAL A 111 1.53 -2.66 4.81
CA VAL A 111 2.64 -3.24 4.05
C VAL A 111 3.97 -2.64 4.51
N GLY A 112 5.03 -3.42 4.43
CA GLY A 112 6.37 -2.96 4.80
C GLY A 112 7.42 -3.97 4.40
N TYR A 113 8.68 -3.57 4.48
CA TYR A 113 9.78 -4.43 4.08
C TYR A 113 10.32 -5.22 5.26
N PHE A 114 10.76 -6.44 4.96
CA PHE A 114 11.48 -7.27 5.92
C PHE A 114 12.83 -6.64 6.26
N GLY A 115 13.15 -6.55 7.55
CA GLY A 115 14.42 -6.02 8.02
C GLY A 115 14.61 -6.13 9.53
N PHE A 116 15.85 -5.93 9.98
CA PHE A 116 16.26 -6.06 11.38
C PHE A 116 16.87 -4.76 11.95
N ALA A 117 16.72 -3.64 11.25
CA ALA A 117 17.31 -2.38 11.72
C ALA A 117 16.50 -1.79 12.89
N GLU A 118 17.14 -0.95 13.70
CA GLU A 118 16.55 -0.29 14.88
C GLU A 118 15.37 0.66 14.58
N ALA A 119 15.01 0.84 13.30
CA ALA A 119 13.86 1.65 12.91
C ALA A 119 12.60 0.79 12.86
N ASP A 120 11.57 1.19 13.60
CA ASP A 120 10.23 0.53 13.67
C ASP A 120 9.47 0.45 12.32
N CYS A 121 10.10 0.90 11.24
CA CYS A 121 9.62 0.86 9.86
C CYS A 121 9.73 -0.53 9.22
N TYR A 122 10.57 -1.42 9.74
CA TYR A 122 10.72 -2.77 9.18
C TYR A 122 9.75 -3.75 9.84
N LEU A 123 9.28 -4.70 9.04
CA LEU A 123 8.42 -5.78 9.49
C LEU A 123 9.22 -7.08 9.68
N GLY A 124 8.72 -7.94 10.56
CA GLY A 124 9.34 -9.23 10.85
C GLY A 124 8.96 -10.35 9.86
N PHE A 125 9.32 -11.58 10.24
CA PHE A 125 8.97 -12.79 9.49
C PHE A 125 7.45 -12.89 9.26
N ASN A 126 7.06 -13.29 8.05
CA ASN A 126 5.67 -13.44 7.61
C ASN A 126 4.83 -12.15 7.63
N GLN A 127 5.45 -10.98 7.83
CA GLN A 127 4.79 -9.68 7.79
C GLN A 127 5.42 -8.78 6.73
N GLY A 128 6.76 -8.78 6.64
CA GLY A 128 7.49 -8.00 5.65
C GLY A 128 7.71 -8.70 4.33
N THR A 129 7.85 -7.92 3.27
CA THR A 129 8.26 -8.38 1.94
C THR A 129 9.69 -7.98 1.62
N PHE A 130 10.31 -8.61 0.62
CA PHE A 130 11.57 -8.11 0.09
C PHE A 130 11.30 -6.98 -0.90
N MET A 131 12.08 -5.90 -0.75
CA MET A 131 12.03 -4.74 -1.63
C MET A 131 12.47 -5.12 -3.05
N SER A 132 11.66 -4.74 -4.04
CA SER A 132 11.98 -4.90 -5.46
C SER A 132 13.16 -4.04 -5.89
N ASP A 133 13.72 -4.30 -7.08
CA ASP A 133 14.80 -3.48 -7.63
C ASP A 133 14.36 -2.02 -7.89
N ASN A 134 13.11 -1.81 -8.32
CA ASN A 134 12.58 -0.45 -8.56
C ASN A 134 12.45 0.33 -7.25
N GLU A 135 11.89 -0.27 -6.20
CA GLU A 135 11.80 0.36 -4.88
C GLU A 135 13.20 0.60 -4.31
N ARG A 136 14.11 -0.36 -4.44
CA ARG A 136 15.50 -0.20 -3.96
C ARG A 136 16.20 0.95 -4.64
N ASN A 137 16.05 1.08 -5.95
CA ASN A 137 16.59 2.19 -6.71
C ASN A 137 15.95 3.52 -6.29
N TRP A 138 14.63 3.54 -6.10
CA TRP A 138 13.90 4.70 -5.57
C TRP A 138 14.47 5.14 -4.21
N TYR A 139 14.53 4.25 -3.22
CA TYR A 139 15.07 4.55 -1.91
C TYR A 139 16.55 4.98 -1.95
N ALA A 140 17.38 4.32 -2.78
CA ALA A 140 18.78 4.69 -2.94
C ALA A 140 18.94 6.14 -3.43
N THR A 141 17.99 6.65 -4.23
CA THR A 141 17.98 8.04 -4.69
C THR A 141 17.35 9.02 -3.71
N GLU A 142 16.24 8.66 -3.06
CA GLU A 142 15.45 9.62 -2.28
C GLU A 142 15.86 9.72 -0.81
N ILE A 143 16.35 8.63 -0.19
CA ILE A 143 16.80 8.65 1.19
C ILE A 143 17.93 9.68 1.40
N PRO A 144 19.03 9.69 0.62
CA PRO A 144 20.12 10.65 0.83
C PRO A 144 19.67 12.11 0.65
N LYS A 145 18.75 12.36 -0.28
CA LYS A 145 18.27 13.72 -0.61
C LYS A 145 17.33 14.27 0.45
N ARG A 146 16.39 13.45 0.93
CA ARG A 146 15.18 13.93 1.62
C ARG A 146 15.01 13.42 3.03
N VAL A 147 15.69 12.35 3.42
CA VAL A 147 15.48 11.66 4.71
C VAL A 147 16.74 11.70 5.57
N LEU A 148 17.90 11.41 4.99
CA LEU A 148 19.16 11.33 5.72
C LEU A 148 19.53 12.68 6.37
N GLY A 149 19.87 12.64 7.65
CA GLY A 149 20.22 13.82 8.44
C GLY A 149 19.06 14.78 8.74
N LYS A 150 17.80 14.42 8.40
CA LYS A 150 16.64 15.22 8.78
C LYS A 150 16.23 14.94 10.22
N LYS A 151 15.65 15.95 10.85
CA LYS A 151 15.07 15.83 12.19
C LYS A 151 13.93 14.81 12.18
N ARG A 152 13.82 14.06 13.27
CA ARG A 152 12.67 13.19 13.56
C ARG A 152 11.46 14.06 13.91
N THR A 153 10.26 13.57 13.59
CA THR A 153 8.99 14.26 13.82
C THR A 153 8.33 13.76 15.11
N GLY A 154 7.08 14.16 15.39
CA GLY A 154 6.33 13.67 16.54
C GLY A 154 6.02 12.16 16.51
N SER A 155 6.10 11.53 15.33
CA SER A 155 5.98 10.08 15.16
C SER A 155 7.30 9.33 15.28
N ASP A 156 8.36 10.05 15.64
CA ASP A 156 9.74 9.58 15.63
C ASP A 156 10.27 9.21 14.23
N LEU A 157 9.49 9.32 13.16
CA LEU A 157 10.00 9.12 11.81
C LEU A 157 10.88 10.30 11.36
N PRO A 158 11.97 10.06 10.60
CA PRO A 158 12.66 11.14 9.91
C PRO A 158 11.71 11.87 8.95
N LYS A 159 11.87 13.19 8.84
CA LYS A 159 11.04 13.99 7.92
C LYS A 159 11.06 13.41 6.49
N ASN A 160 9.87 13.33 5.88
CA ASN A 160 9.59 12.77 4.55
C ASN A 160 9.77 11.24 4.41
N MET A 161 10.06 10.49 5.48
CA MET A 161 10.19 9.03 5.38
C MET A 161 8.88 8.37 4.92
N ALA A 162 7.76 8.77 5.52
CA ALA A 162 6.43 8.27 5.15
C ALA A 162 6.07 8.62 3.70
N ASP A 163 6.26 9.89 3.29
CA ASP A 163 6.06 10.31 1.90
C ASP A 163 6.93 9.51 0.92
N THR A 164 8.19 9.22 1.29
CA THR A 164 9.10 8.42 0.46
C THR A 164 8.60 6.98 0.32
N ALA A 165 8.06 6.39 1.39
CA ALA A 165 7.50 5.04 1.37
C ALA A 165 6.18 4.93 0.58
N VAL A 166 5.30 5.91 0.76
CA VAL A 166 4.09 6.07 -0.06
C VAL A 166 4.50 6.19 -1.53
N ALA A 167 5.40 7.11 -1.86
CA ALA A 167 5.86 7.33 -3.23
C ALA A 167 6.45 6.06 -3.89
N ALA A 168 7.22 5.25 -3.15
CA ALA A 168 7.74 3.97 -3.63
C ALA A 168 6.62 3.01 -4.04
N SER A 169 5.49 3.03 -3.32
CA SER A 169 4.35 2.16 -3.58
C SER A 169 3.61 2.51 -4.90
N SER A 170 3.80 3.71 -5.46
CA SER A 170 3.15 4.15 -6.72
C SER A 170 3.54 3.32 -7.94
N PHE A 171 4.67 2.61 -7.88
CA PHE A 171 5.14 1.77 -8.99
C PHE A 171 4.30 0.49 -9.13
N TYR A 172 3.53 0.12 -8.11
CA TYR A 172 2.75 -1.12 -8.06
C TYR A 172 1.27 -0.89 -7.75
N THR A 173 0.98 0.12 -6.95
CA THR A 173 -0.36 0.47 -6.47
C THR A 173 -0.73 1.88 -6.91
N VAL A 174 -2.02 2.20 -6.90
CA VAL A 174 -2.47 3.58 -7.11
C VAL A 174 -2.40 4.32 -5.79
N ILE A 175 -1.67 5.42 -5.72
CA ILE A 175 -1.65 6.26 -4.51
C ILE A 175 -2.84 7.22 -4.54
N LEU A 176 -3.56 7.31 -3.43
CA LEU A 176 -4.48 8.43 -3.16
C LEU A 176 -3.79 9.41 -2.22
N THR A 177 -3.68 10.67 -2.64
CA THR A 177 -3.05 11.74 -1.85
C THR A 177 -3.78 13.07 -2.01
N ALA A 178 -3.83 13.85 -0.94
CA ALA A 178 -4.27 15.24 -0.97
C ALA A 178 -3.11 16.23 -1.16
N ASP A 179 -1.85 15.78 -1.13
CA ASP A 179 -0.69 16.68 -1.25
C ASP A 179 -0.13 16.77 -2.68
N SER A 180 -0.35 17.93 -3.31
CA SER A 180 0.17 18.26 -4.64
C SER A 180 1.51 19.03 -4.61
N LYS A 181 2.11 19.22 -3.43
CA LYS A 181 3.36 20.00 -3.25
C LYS A 181 4.57 19.26 -3.83
N PRO A 182 5.67 19.98 -4.13
CA PRO A 182 6.93 19.34 -4.49
C PRO A 182 7.45 18.45 -3.35
N GLY A 183 7.71 17.18 -3.66
CA GLY A 183 8.10 16.16 -2.68
C GLY A 183 8.22 14.78 -3.32
N PRO A 184 8.50 13.73 -2.51
CA PRO A 184 8.70 12.36 -3.00
C PRO A 184 7.56 11.86 -3.90
N ILE A 185 6.31 12.07 -3.50
CA ILE A 185 5.12 11.59 -4.23
C ILE A 185 5.03 12.25 -5.62
N LYS A 186 5.27 13.56 -5.71
CA LYS A 186 5.28 14.29 -6.98
C LYS A 186 6.43 13.86 -7.89
N ASP A 187 7.57 13.53 -7.31
CA ASP A 187 8.72 13.02 -8.07
C ASP A 187 8.44 11.60 -8.59
N ALA A 188 7.79 10.74 -7.81
CA ALA A 188 7.39 9.40 -8.24
C ALA A 188 6.36 9.46 -9.38
N TYR A 189 5.37 10.36 -9.28
CA TYR A 189 4.42 10.61 -10.36
C TYR A 189 5.12 11.00 -11.68
N LYS A 190 6.09 11.92 -11.63
CA LYS A 190 6.90 12.29 -12.80
C LYS A 190 7.74 11.13 -13.35
N ALA A 191 8.10 10.18 -12.50
CA ALA A 191 8.81 8.96 -12.88
C ALA A 191 7.87 7.85 -13.43
N GLY A 192 6.57 8.15 -13.62
CA GLY A 192 5.59 7.19 -14.13
C GLY A 192 4.86 6.39 -13.05
N GLY A 193 5.02 6.76 -11.78
CA GLY A 193 4.23 6.21 -10.68
C GLY A 193 2.75 6.56 -10.80
N LYS A 194 1.87 5.65 -10.36
CA LYS A 194 0.42 5.84 -10.38
C LYS A 194 -0.02 6.65 -9.17
N VAL A 195 -0.33 7.93 -9.38
CA VAL A 195 -0.76 8.85 -8.32
C VAL A 195 -2.05 9.54 -8.74
N ILE A 196 -3.04 9.50 -7.87
CA ILE A 196 -4.29 10.23 -7.98
C ILE A 196 -4.31 11.31 -6.89
N TYR A 197 -4.41 12.56 -7.31
CA TYR A 197 -4.55 13.70 -6.41
C TYR A 197 -6.04 13.93 -6.12
N LEU A 198 -6.43 13.85 -4.85
CA LEU A 198 -7.83 13.99 -4.43
C LEU A 198 -8.43 15.36 -4.77
N LYS A 199 -7.59 16.39 -4.87
CA LYS A 199 -8.00 17.71 -5.35
C LYS A 199 -8.60 17.66 -6.76
N ASP A 200 -8.04 16.85 -7.64
CA ASP A 200 -8.52 16.71 -9.02
C ASP A 200 -9.83 15.90 -9.06
N PHE A 201 -9.97 14.93 -8.14
CA PHE A 201 -11.21 14.18 -7.93
C PHE A 201 -12.36 15.09 -7.46
N HIS A 202 -12.15 15.93 -6.45
CA HIS A 202 -13.20 16.82 -5.91
C HIS A 202 -13.74 17.84 -6.92
N ALA A 203 -13.01 18.06 -8.02
CA ALA A 203 -13.47 18.89 -9.14
C ALA A 203 -14.42 18.16 -10.10
N GLN A 204 -14.61 16.85 -9.94
CA GLN A 204 -15.45 16.00 -10.77
C GLN A 204 -16.79 15.68 -10.09
N THR A 205 -17.75 15.20 -10.88
CA THR A 205 -19.05 14.70 -10.39
C THR A 205 -19.09 13.17 -10.26
N LEU A 206 -17.95 12.50 -10.48
CA LEU A 206 -17.84 11.05 -10.41
C LEU A 206 -17.74 10.56 -8.97
N SER A 207 -18.14 9.32 -8.73
CA SER A 207 -17.72 8.58 -7.52
C SER A 207 -16.21 8.39 -7.53
N LEU A 208 -15.59 8.19 -6.36
CA LEU A 208 -14.15 7.95 -6.27
C LEU A 208 -13.78 6.67 -7.02
N ARG A 209 -14.60 5.61 -6.93
CA ARG A 209 -14.44 4.37 -7.72
C ARG A 209 -14.32 4.66 -9.21
N ASP A 210 -15.31 5.38 -9.75
CA ASP A 210 -15.42 5.57 -11.19
C ASP A 210 -14.33 6.52 -11.68
N PHE A 211 -13.96 7.51 -10.85
CA PHE A 211 -12.81 8.36 -11.11
C PHE A 211 -11.51 7.56 -11.18
N ILE A 212 -11.21 6.70 -10.20
CA ILE A 212 -10.01 5.85 -10.22
C ILE A 212 -10.01 4.96 -11.45
N LYS A 213 -11.11 4.25 -11.74
CA LYS A 213 -11.22 3.36 -12.89
C LYS A 213 -10.98 4.09 -14.22
N ALA A 214 -11.41 5.34 -14.34
CA ALA A 214 -11.19 6.16 -15.53
C ALA A 214 -9.73 6.61 -15.71
N GLN A 215 -8.91 6.60 -14.65
CA GLN A 215 -7.48 6.97 -14.72
C GLN A 215 -6.56 5.77 -15.00
N LEU A 216 -7.10 4.55 -15.00
CA LEU A 216 -6.33 3.33 -15.25
C LEU A 216 -6.43 2.92 -16.72
N PRO A 217 -5.30 2.48 -17.34
CA PRO A 217 -5.26 2.04 -18.73
C PRO A 217 -5.98 0.72 -18.97
#